data_AF-A0A7C7E351-F1
#
_entry.id   AF-A0A7C7E351-F1
#
_cell.length_a   1.000
_cell.length_b   1.000
_cell.length_c   1.000
_cell.angle_alpha   90.00
_cell.angle_beta   90.00
_cell.angle_gamma   90.00
#
_symmetry.space_group_name_H-M   'P 1'
#
loop_
_entity.id
_entity.type
_entity.pdbx_description
1 polymer ?
#
loop_
_entity_poly.entity_id
_entity_poly.type
_entity_poly.pdbx_seq_one_letter_code
_entity_poly.pdbx_strand_id
1 'polypeptide(L)'
;NPEILGTDIAIIGRQVTTRSGPLDLLGIDRNGNTVIIELKRDKLPREALAQSIDYAADIAEWDIDKINEISLKYTEKSLEDFLSEEFDEKTYISRKLR
;
A
#
# COMPACT_ATOMS: atom_id res chain seq x y z
N ASN A 1 -2.89 -8.46 -10.38
CA ASN A 1 -3.28 -9.63 -9.58
C ASN A 1 -2.46 -9.59 -8.29
N PRO A 2 -3.03 -9.06 -7.19
CA PRO A 2 -2.30 -8.82 -5.93
C PRO A 2 -1.73 -10.09 -5.28
N GLU A 3 -2.21 -11.27 -5.67
CA GLU A 3 -1.75 -12.57 -5.13
C GLU A 3 -0.28 -12.91 -5.39
N ILE A 4 0.39 -12.18 -6.30
CA ILE A 4 1.81 -12.41 -6.63
C ILE A 4 2.74 -12.00 -5.47
N LEU A 5 2.27 -11.18 -4.52
CA LEU A 5 3.10 -10.61 -3.45
C LEU A 5 3.24 -11.52 -2.21
N GLY A 6 2.53 -12.66 -2.14
CA GLY A 6 2.65 -13.62 -1.01
C GLY A 6 2.12 -13.11 0.34
N THR A 7 1.67 -11.86 0.39
CA THR A 7 1.11 -11.20 1.56
C THR A 7 -0.24 -10.59 1.15
N ASP A 8 -1.28 -10.79 1.97
CA ASP A 8 -2.52 -10.04 1.78
C ASP A 8 -2.23 -8.57 2.04
N ILE A 9 -2.30 -7.76 0.98
CA ILE A 9 -2.02 -6.33 1.03
C ILE A 9 -3.32 -5.59 0.71
N ALA A 10 -3.76 -4.76 1.66
CA ALA A 10 -4.83 -3.81 1.46
C ALA A 10 -4.24 -2.56 0.80
N ILE A 11 -4.65 -2.25 -0.44
CA ILE A 11 -4.18 -1.07 -1.14
C ILE A 11 -4.96 0.14 -0.62
N ILE A 12 -4.25 1.09 0.00
CA ILE A 12 -4.84 2.26 0.64
C ILE A 12 -4.60 3.55 -0.14
N GLY A 13 -3.78 3.52 -1.19
CA GLY A 13 -3.48 4.69 -1.99
C GLY A 13 -2.88 4.37 -3.36
N ARG A 14 -3.10 5.27 -4.31
CA ARG A 14 -2.55 5.23 -5.66
C ARG A 14 -2.03 6.60 -6.06
N GLN A 15 -0.86 6.65 -6.71
CA GLN A 15 -0.18 7.91 -7.06
C GLN A 15 -0.04 8.83 -5.82
N VAL A 16 0.41 8.24 -4.72
CA VAL A 16 0.51 8.93 -3.43
C VAL A 16 1.67 9.92 -3.48
N THR A 17 1.39 11.19 -3.21
CA THR A 17 2.44 12.22 -3.17
C THR A 17 3.38 12.01 -1.99
N THR A 18 4.66 11.76 -2.28
CA THR A 18 5.77 11.75 -1.31
C THR A 18 6.71 12.93 -1.59
N ARG A 19 7.74 13.14 -0.75
CA ARG A 19 8.75 14.19 -1.01
C ARG A 19 9.65 13.82 -2.19
N SER A 20 9.84 12.53 -2.40
CA SER A 20 10.67 11.93 -3.45
C SER A 20 9.91 11.70 -4.77
N GLY A 21 8.64 12.09 -4.83
CA GLY A 21 7.79 12.01 -6.02
C GLY A 21 6.50 11.21 -5.81
N PRO A 22 5.70 10.99 -6.86
CA PRO A 22 4.50 10.18 -6.75
C PRO A 22 4.87 8.68 -6.63
N LEU A 23 4.47 8.06 -5.53
CA LEU A 23 4.53 6.61 -5.35
C LEU A 23 3.36 5.96 -6.09
N ASP A 24 3.63 4.94 -6.91
CA ASP A 24 2.60 4.27 -7.70
C ASP A 24 1.44 3.71 -6.86
N LEU A 25 1.76 2.90 -5.84
CA LEU A 25 0.80 2.29 -4.95
C LEU A 25 1.34 2.21 -3.52
N LEU A 26 0.46 2.47 -2.55
CA LEU A 26 0.73 2.28 -1.12
C LEU A 26 -0.29 1.29 -0.56
N GLY A 27 0.20 0.32 0.21
CA GLY A 27 -0.63 -0.66 0.89
C GLY A 27 -0.24 -0.87 2.34
N ILE A 28 -1.03 -1.69 3.02
CA ILE A 28 -0.81 -2.16 4.37
C ILE A 28 -0.93 -3.68 4.36
N ASP A 29 -0.01 -4.37 5.04
CA ASP A 29 -0.13 -5.83 5.25
C ASP A 29 -0.95 -6.15 6.52
N ARG A 30 -1.23 -7.45 6.74
CA ARG A 30 -1.99 -7.91 7.92
C ARG A 30 -1.34 -7.58 9.27
N ASN A 31 -0.04 -7.27 9.30
CA ASN A 31 0.66 -6.91 10.52
C ASN A 31 0.66 -5.39 10.75
N GLY A 32 0.05 -4.61 9.85
CA GLY A 32 0.03 -3.16 9.90
C GLY A 32 1.29 -2.51 9.32
N ASN A 33 2.16 -3.26 8.64
CA ASN A 33 3.33 -2.67 7.99
C ASN A 33 2.91 -1.94 6.72
N THR A 34 3.54 -0.79 6.45
CA THR A 34 3.42 -0.11 5.16
C THR A 34 4.13 -0.88 4.07
N VAL A 35 3.46 -1.03 2.93
CA VAL A 35 3.96 -1.75 1.76
C VAL A 35 4.01 -0.80 0.57
N ILE A 36 5.21 -0.60 0.05
CA ILE A 36 5.50 0.29 -1.07
C ILE A 36 5.56 -0.54 -2.35
N ILE A 37 4.77 -0.19 -3.35
CA ILE A 37 4.73 -0.92 -4.62
C ILE A 37 4.98 0.06 -5.77
N GLU A 38 6.15 -0.08 -6.39
CA GLU A 38 6.59 0.71 -7.55
C GLU A 38 6.56 -0.19 -8.80
N LEU A 39 5.87 0.24 -9.87
CA LEU A 39 5.68 -0.58 -11.07
C LEU A 39 6.66 -0.18 -12.18
N LYS A 40 7.54 -1.10 -12.58
CA LYS A 40 8.41 -0.94 -13.76
C LYS A 40 8.08 -1.98 -14.82
N ARG A 41 8.05 -1.56 -16.09
CA ARG A 41 7.79 -2.44 -17.25
C ARG A 41 9.03 -3.18 -17.75
N ASP A 42 10.22 -2.62 -17.50
CA ASP A 42 11.51 -3.16 -17.90
C ASP A 42 12.32 -3.66 -16.70
N LYS A 43 13.45 -4.34 -16.96
CA LYS A 43 14.38 -4.83 -15.92
C LYS A 43 14.67 -3.74 -14.91
N LEU A 44 14.58 -4.07 -13.61
CA LEU A 44 14.82 -3.16 -12.48
C LEU A 44 16.16 -2.42 -12.66
N PRO A 45 16.13 -1.14 -13.07
CA PRO A 45 17.31 -0.30 -13.10
C PRO A 45 17.75 -0.05 -11.64
N ARG A 46 19.04 0.24 -11.38
CA ARG A 46 19.52 0.57 -10.02
C ARG A 46 18.72 1.73 -9.40
N GLU A 47 18.21 2.60 -10.26
CA GLU A 47 17.35 3.72 -9.96
C GLU A 47 16.05 3.30 -9.24
N ALA A 48 15.46 2.14 -9.58
CA ALA A 48 14.24 1.66 -8.93
C ALA A 48 14.47 1.29 -7.45
N LEU A 49 15.66 0.78 -7.12
CA LEU A 49 16.04 0.50 -5.74
C LEU A 49 16.22 1.80 -4.94
N ALA A 50 16.90 2.79 -5.52
CA ALA A 50 17.07 4.10 -4.89
C ALA A 50 15.70 4.75 -4.60
N GLN A 51 14.80 4.77 -5.60
CA GLN A 51 13.43 5.29 -5.42
C GLN A 51 12.67 4.58 -4.28
N SER A 52 12.78 3.26 -4.20
CA SER A 52 12.10 2.48 -3.16
C SER A 52 12.61 2.81 -1.76
N ILE A 53 13.91 3.08 -1.62
CA ILE A 53 14.53 3.51 -0.36
C ILE A 53 14.08 4.94 -0.01
N ASP A 54 14.07 5.85 -0.98
CA ASP A 54 13.65 7.24 -0.77
C ASP A 54 12.17 7.32 -0.34
N TYR A 55 11.29 6.53 -0.96
CA TYR A 55 9.89 6.42 -0.54
C TYR A 55 9.75 5.84 0.86
N ALA A 56 10.54 4.80 1.19
CA ALA A 56 10.52 4.22 2.54
C ALA A 56 10.94 5.23 3.60
N ALA A 57 11.95 6.06 3.32
CA ALA A 57 12.39 7.12 4.22
C ALA A 57 11.30 8.18 4.40
N ASP A 58 10.65 8.63 3.32
CA ASP A 58 9.56 9.61 3.38
C ASP A 58 8.37 9.09 4.19
N ILE A 59 7.95 7.84 3.95
CA ILE A 59 6.79 7.22 4.62
C ILE A 59 7.09 6.94 6.09
N ALA A 60 8.34 6.65 6.45
CA ALA A 60 8.73 6.45 7.85
C ALA A 60 8.57 7.72 8.70
N GLU A 61 8.50 8.92 8.09
CA GLU A 61 8.22 10.18 8.79
C GLU A 61 6.72 10.44 8.99
N TRP A 62 5.83 9.63 8.39
CA TRP A 62 4.39 9.86 8.46
C TRP A 62 3.77 9.32 9.75
N ASP A 63 2.83 10.08 10.30
CA ASP A 63 1.98 9.63 11.39
C ASP A 63 0.73 8.89 10.86
N ILE A 64 -0.02 8.32 11.80
CA ILE A 64 -1.24 7.57 11.49
C ILE A 64 -2.32 8.46 10.86
N ASP A 65 -2.38 9.75 11.23
CA ASP A 65 -3.35 10.69 10.68
C ASP A 65 -3.11 10.91 9.19
N LYS A 66 -1.84 11.01 8.78
CA LYS A 66 -1.47 11.13 7.38
C LYS A 66 -1.83 9.87 6.58
N ILE A 67 -1.55 8.69 7.12
CA ILE A 67 -1.90 7.42 6.48
C ILE A 67 -3.42 7.28 6.36
N ASN A 68 -4.16 7.67 7.41
CA ASN A 68 -5.62 7.68 7.40
C ASN A 68 -6.20 8.65 6.38
N GLU A 69 -5.61 9.85 6.22
CA GLU A 69 -6.00 10.81 5.18
C GLU A 69 -5.85 10.21 3.78
N ILE A 70 -4.77 9.47 3.52
CA ILE A 70 -4.52 8.79 2.24
C ILE A 70 -5.58 7.73 2.00
N SER A 71 -5.84 6.87 2.99
CA SER A 71 -6.88 5.83 2.92
C SER A 71 -8.25 6.43 2.65
N LEU A 72 -8.63 7.48 3.38
CA LEU A 72 -9.93 8.15 3.24
C LEU A 72 -10.12 8.74 1.85
N LYS A 73 -9.09 9.37 1.29
CA LYS A 73 -9.15 9.93 -0.06
C LYS A 73 -9.27 8.86 -1.14
N TYR A 74 -8.69 7.68 -0.93
CA TYR A 74 -8.64 6.63 -1.94
C TYR A 74 -9.82 5.66 -1.87
N THR A 75 -10.23 5.31 -0.65
CA THR A 75 -11.22 4.25 -0.37
C THR A 75 -12.58 4.80 0.08
N GLU A 76 -12.67 6.11 0.34
CA GLU A 76 -13.82 6.77 0.97
C GLU A 76 -14.13 6.26 2.40
N LYS A 77 -13.17 5.56 3.03
CA LYS A 77 -13.29 4.99 4.37
C LYS A 77 -12.10 5.36 5.26
N SER A 78 -12.33 5.39 6.56
CA SER A 78 -11.21 5.46 7.51
C SER A 78 -10.29 4.26 7.30
N LEU A 79 -9.02 4.41 7.66
CA LEU A 79 -8.04 3.32 7.59
C LEU A 79 -8.52 2.11 8.40
N GLU A 80 -9.04 2.32 9.60
CA GLU A 80 -9.49 1.24 10.49
C GLU A 80 -10.68 0.46 9.89
N ASP A 81 -11.69 1.16 9.38
CA ASP A 81 -12.86 0.53 8.77
C ASP A 81 -12.45 -0.26 7.52
N PHE A 82 -11.62 0.33 6.67
CA PHE A 82 -11.15 -0.31 5.45
C PHE A 82 -10.33 -1.58 5.74
N LEU A 83 -9.35 -1.50 6.65
CA LEU A 83 -8.53 -2.67 7.01
C LEU A 83 -9.36 -3.78 7.68
N SER A 84 -10.34 -3.41 8.50
CA SER A 84 -11.24 -4.37 9.14
C SER A 84 -12.05 -5.15 8.11
N GLU A 85 -12.58 -4.49 7.08
CA GLU A 85 -13.32 -5.15 6.00
C GLU A 85 -12.44 -5.99 5.07
N GLU A 86 -11.27 -5.46 4.70
CA GLU A 86 -10.33 -6.13 3.79
C GLU A 86 -9.72 -7.38 4.40
N PHE A 87 -9.48 -7.38 5.71
CA PHE A 87 -8.86 -8.50 6.43
C PHE A 87 -9.85 -9.38 7.20
N ASP A 88 -11.15 -9.09 7.17
CA ASP A 88 -12.20 -9.98 7.70
C ASP A 88 -12.09 -11.37 7.06
N GLU A 89 -12.04 -12.41 7.91
CA GLU A 89 -11.92 -13.81 7.52
C GLU A 89 -13.01 -14.26 6.53
N LYS A 90 -14.22 -13.68 6.63
CA LYS A 90 -15.33 -13.98 5.71
C LYS A 90 -15.09 -13.45 4.30
N THR A 91 -14.53 -12.23 4.20
CA THR A 91 -14.11 -11.64 2.93
C THR A 91 -12.95 -12.43 2.33
N TYR A 92 -12.01 -12.85 3.17
CA TYR A 92 -10.84 -13.63 2.77
C TYR A 92 -11.19 -14.98 2.14
N ILE A 93 -12.08 -15.76 2.77
CA ILE A 93 -12.53 -17.05 2.23
C ILE A 93 -13.26 -16.87 0.89
N SER A 94 -14.04 -15.79 0.75
CA SER A 94 -14.80 -15.50 -0.49
C SER A 94 -13.89 -15.14 -1.67
N ARG A 95 -12.73 -14.51 -1.42
CA ARG A 95 -11.73 -14.19 -2.46
C ARG A 95 -10.94 -15.42 -2.90
N LYS A 96 -10.59 -16.31 -1.97
CA LYS A 96 -9.79 -17.53 -2.24
C LYS A 96 -10.52 -18.62 -3.03
N LEU A 97 -11.85 -18.53 -3.12
CA LEU A 97 -12.72 -19.46 -3.85
C LEU A 97 -13.10 -18.95 -5.26
N ARG A 98 -12.58 -17.80 -5.69
CA ARG A 98 -12.72 -17.26 -7.06
C ARG A 98 -11.41 -17.38 -7.81
#